data_AF-A0A8T5KX15-F1
#
_entry.id   AF-A0A8T5KX15-F1
#
_cell.length_a   1.000
_cell.length_b   1.000
_cell.length_c   1.000
_cell.angle_alpha   90.00
_cell.angle_beta   90.00
_cell.angle_gamma   90.00
#
_symmetry.space_group_name_H-M   'P 1'
#
loop_
_entity.id
_entity.type
_entity.pdbx_description
1 polymer ?
#
loop_
_entity_poly.entity_id
_entity_poly.type
_entity_poly.pdbx_seq_one_letter_code
_entity_poly.pdbx_strand_id
1 'polypeptide(L)'
;MNILNIGSAIGVVALVIMVIALFMKSKKSIKVAKVSAIFGVIGVLLLIPVVSTFLIGSVPFLGNDLNLQTQAIGDTTTGEIPATTQNGVTLCAVEDTTVVLSALNKETSIATGGTHRYKINGDPVLTVSNAGSFTASPGDKISILWMNGSETDSNYFSEISNEVVPCKGTKTFTKNIYSNGTVTFEVFNEENDLISGNTINETVSNGDVVDLDVKIKTQYQKAQEYGGIIVFEYASAMLDDVVLNLGGNKVSTPEYYHVNNGSQTTRAYSVPAFFGTTNVLGTLHIDVDDSRDPTGVPTDVINWTYYSNDYFINEDTGASWELGVQDEDSAQTKKYTLIGAITFD
;
A
#
# COMPACT_ATOMS: atom_id res chain seq x y z
N MET A 1 14.56 0.45 63.38
CA MET A 1 14.55 1.84 62.87
C MET A 1 14.21 1.75 61.39
N ASN A 2 12.93 1.97 61.05
CA ASN A 2 12.41 1.77 59.70
C ASN A 2 12.86 2.93 58.81
N ILE A 3 13.73 2.65 57.85
CA ILE A 3 14.07 3.59 56.78
C ILE A 3 12.96 3.45 55.72
N LEU A 4 12.04 4.42 55.75
CA LEU A 4 10.98 4.58 54.77
C LEU A 4 11.63 4.79 53.40
N ASN A 5 11.35 3.91 52.44
CA ASN A 5 11.90 3.91 51.09
C ASN A 5 11.33 5.10 50.29
N ILE A 6 12.07 6.22 50.25
CA ILE A 6 11.68 7.46 49.58
C ILE A 6 11.46 7.24 48.06
N GLY A 7 12.07 6.20 47.47
CA GLY A 7 11.92 5.86 46.05
C GLY A 7 10.50 5.42 45.65
N SER A 8 9.77 4.73 46.52
CA SER A 8 8.40 4.30 46.21
C SER A 8 7.37 5.43 46.35
N ALA A 9 7.68 6.48 47.13
CA ALA A 9 6.79 7.63 47.28
C ALA A 9 6.77 8.51 46.02
N ILE A 10 7.92 8.66 45.34
CA ILE A 10 8.03 9.50 44.14
C ILE A 10 7.35 8.83 42.93
N GLY A 11 7.48 7.51 42.79
CA GLY A 11 6.80 6.75 41.73
C GLY A 11 5.27 6.81 41.83
N VAL A 12 4.73 6.77 43.06
CA VAL A 12 3.28 6.85 43.30
C VAL A 12 2.76 8.27 43.00
N VAL A 13 3.51 9.32 43.34
CA VAL A 13 3.10 10.71 43.03
C VAL A 13 3.07 10.98 41.53
N ALA A 14 4.05 10.47 40.77
CA ALA A 14 4.07 10.61 39.31
C ALA A 14 2.87 9.91 38.63
N LEU A 15 2.52 8.72 39.11
CA LEU A 15 1.41 7.94 38.58
C LEU A 15 0.05 8.59 38.92
N VAL A 16 -0.09 9.16 40.11
CA VAL A 16 -1.29 9.92 40.52
C VAL A 16 -1.46 11.19 39.68
N ILE A 17 -0.38 11.92 39.35
CA ILE A 17 -0.45 13.10 38.49
C ILE A 17 -0.84 12.71 37.04
N MET A 18 -0.32 11.59 36.54
CA MET A 18 -0.64 11.10 35.19
C MET A 18 -2.11 10.66 35.08
N VAL A 19 -2.65 10.03 36.13
CA VAL A 19 -4.07 9.65 36.21
C VAL A 19 -4.97 10.89 36.31
N ILE A 20 -4.60 11.91 37.11
CA ILE A 20 -5.36 13.18 37.18
C ILE A 20 -5.38 13.90 35.83
N ALA A 21 -4.27 13.87 35.08
CA ALA A 21 -4.19 14.46 33.74
C ALA A 21 -5.08 13.73 32.71
N LEU A 22 -5.24 12.40 32.83
CA LEU A 22 -6.11 11.61 31.95
C LEU A 22 -7.62 11.81 32.26
N PHE A 23 -7.97 12.14 33.50
CA PHE A 23 -9.37 12.38 33.89
C PHE A 23 -9.86 13.83 33.72
N MET A 24 -8.98 14.79 33.40
CA MET A 24 -9.38 16.15 33.04
C MET A 24 -9.80 16.27 31.55
N LYS A 25 -10.76 15.44 31.13
CA LYS A 25 -11.49 15.63 29.88
C LYS A 25 -12.75 16.44 30.19
N SER A 26 -12.64 17.78 30.18
CA SER A 26 -13.82 18.65 30.17
C SER A 26 -13.70 19.78 29.15
N LYS A 27 -14.86 20.06 28.55
CA LYS A 27 -15.09 20.93 27.39
C LYS A 27 -14.67 22.39 27.63
N LYS A 28 -14.33 23.06 26.52
CA LYS A 28 -14.22 24.51 26.30
C LYS A 28 -12.96 25.21 26.84
N SER A 29 -11.98 25.40 25.97
CA SER A 29 -11.61 26.71 25.39
C SER A 29 -10.15 26.70 24.91
N ILE A 30 -9.94 27.15 23.67
CA ILE A 30 -8.69 27.12 22.90
C ILE A 30 -7.53 27.91 23.55
N LYS A 31 -7.78 28.65 24.65
CA LYS A 31 -6.75 29.47 25.31
C LYS A 31 -5.95 28.77 26.42
N VAL A 32 -6.37 27.59 26.90
CA VAL A 32 -5.66 26.87 27.99
C VAL A 32 -4.59 25.90 27.45
N ALA A 33 -4.74 25.42 26.21
CA ALA A 33 -3.82 24.44 25.60
C ALA A 33 -2.40 24.97 25.33
N LYS A 34 -2.21 26.30 25.23
CA LYS A 34 -0.88 26.89 25.04
C LYS A 34 -0.06 26.98 26.33
N VAL A 35 -0.69 26.93 27.50
CA VAL A 35 0.02 27.03 28.79
C VAL A 35 0.47 25.66 29.29
N SER A 36 -0.29 24.58 29.03
CA SER A 36 0.10 23.22 29.42
C SER A 36 1.29 22.66 28.61
N ALA A 37 1.47 23.09 27.35
CA ALA A 37 2.61 22.70 26.53
C ALA A 37 3.95 23.25 27.05
N ILE A 38 3.95 24.43 27.69
CA ILE A 38 5.16 25.06 28.23
C ILE A 38 5.64 24.35 29.51
N PHE A 39 4.72 23.92 30.38
CA PHE A 39 5.08 23.17 31.59
C PHE A 39 5.55 21.73 31.30
N GLY A 40 5.05 21.10 30.22
CA GLY A 40 5.52 19.78 29.79
C GLY A 40 6.97 19.78 29.31
N VAL A 41 7.39 20.82 28.59
CA VAL A 41 8.77 20.93 28.06
C VAL A 41 9.78 21.28 29.16
N ILE A 42 9.39 22.08 30.16
CA ILE A 42 10.26 22.40 31.31
C ILE A 42 10.44 21.20 32.25
N GLY A 43 9.41 20.35 32.41
CA GLY A 43 9.50 19.12 33.20
C GLY A 43 10.44 18.06 32.61
N VAL A 44 10.50 17.96 31.28
CA VAL A 44 11.40 17.00 30.59
C VAL A 44 12.86 17.49 30.60
N LEU A 45 13.11 18.81 30.54
CA LEU A 45 14.47 19.35 30.58
C LEU A 45 15.13 19.29 31.97
N LEU A 46 14.34 19.30 33.06
CA LEU A 46 14.87 19.20 34.43
C LEU A 46 15.19 17.75 34.87
N LEU A 47 14.80 16.74 34.09
CA LEU A 47 15.11 15.32 34.37
C LEU A 47 16.42 14.83 33.71
N ILE A 48 17.01 15.64 32.83
CA ILE A 48 18.21 15.27 32.07
C ILE A 48 19.50 15.12 32.93
N PRO A 49 19.68 15.76 34.11
CA PRO A 49 20.89 15.53 34.90
C PRO A 49 20.80 14.36 35.91
N VAL A 50 19.65 13.69 36.06
CA VAL A 50 19.50 12.61 37.07
C VAL A 50 19.74 11.21 36.49
N VAL A 51 19.65 11.03 35.17
CA VAL A 51 19.88 9.71 34.53
C VAL A 51 21.36 9.48 34.16
N SER A 52 22.18 10.54 34.09
CA SER A 52 23.59 10.41 33.69
C SER A 52 24.57 10.05 34.81
N THR A 53 24.12 9.97 36.07
CA THR A 53 25.01 9.66 37.22
C THR A 53 24.80 8.28 37.84
N PHE A 54 23.87 7.46 37.33
CA PHE A 54 23.56 6.13 37.89
C PHE A 54 24.09 4.92 37.10
N LEU A 55 24.88 5.12 36.03
CA LEU A 55 25.38 4.02 35.18
C LEU A 55 26.92 3.87 35.16
N ILE A 56 27.65 4.51 36.06
CA ILE A 56 29.09 4.28 36.23
C ILE A 56 29.34 3.85 37.69
N GLY A 57 28.97 2.60 37.99
CA GLY A 57 29.18 1.95 39.28
C GLY A 57 29.83 0.60 39.06
N SER A 58 31.16 0.60 39.10
CA SER A 58 32.10 -0.52 39.17
C SER A 58 31.58 -1.83 39.80
N VAL A 59 31.61 -2.92 39.02
CA VAL A 59 31.74 -4.29 39.53
C VAL A 59 33.15 -4.81 39.21
N PRO A 60 33.94 -5.27 40.19
CA PRO A 60 35.22 -5.91 39.92
C PRO A 60 34.96 -7.36 39.48
N PHE A 61 35.05 -7.61 38.17
CA PHE A 61 35.07 -8.98 37.66
C PHE A 61 36.50 -9.53 37.74
N LEU A 62 36.61 -10.69 38.39
CA LEU A 62 37.84 -11.43 38.64
C LEU A 62 38.56 -11.78 37.33
N GLY A 63 39.88 -11.57 37.33
CA GLY A 63 40.76 -11.79 36.20
C GLY A 63 40.84 -13.25 35.78
N ASN A 64 40.79 -13.45 34.47
CA ASN A 64 41.55 -14.48 33.78
C ASN A 64 42.15 -13.84 32.54
N ASP A 65 43.48 -13.88 32.43
CA ASP A 65 44.25 -13.33 31.33
C ASP A 65 43.83 -14.00 30.01
N LEU A 66 43.03 -13.29 29.21
CA LEU A 66 42.90 -13.54 27.78
C LEU A 66 43.57 -12.37 27.06
N ASN A 67 44.73 -12.63 26.49
CA ASN A 67 45.51 -11.70 25.70
C ASN A 67 44.79 -11.39 24.37
N LEU A 68 43.81 -10.49 24.40
CA LEU A 68 43.29 -9.82 23.22
C LEU A 68 44.04 -8.49 23.08
N GLN A 69 44.76 -8.31 21.98
CA GLN A 69 45.26 -7.01 21.57
C GLN A 69 44.09 -6.03 21.48
N THR A 70 44.00 -5.13 22.45
CA THR A 70 43.06 -4.02 22.47
C THR A 70 43.42 -3.05 21.33
N GLN A 71 42.68 -3.13 20.22
CA GLN A 71 42.58 -2.04 19.28
C GLN A 71 41.61 -1.01 19.87
N ALA A 72 42.05 0.24 19.97
CA ALA A 72 41.28 1.32 20.58
C ALA A 72 39.93 1.51 19.86
N ILE A 73 38.83 1.40 20.61
CA ILE A 73 37.50 1.77 20.16
C ILE A 73 37.43 3.30 20.21
N GLY A 74 37.63 3.91 19.05
CA GLY A 74 37.31 5.31 18.81
C GLY A 74 35.80 5.50 18.69
N ASP A 75 35.32 6.55 19.35
CA ASP A 75 34.03 7.19 19.17
C ASP A 75 33.56 7.20 17.71
N THR A 76 32.44 6.54 17.40
CA THR A 76 31.77 6.67 16.10
C THR A 76 30.28 6.90 16.31
N THR A 77 29.93 8.17 16.45
CA THR A 77 28.74 8.68 15.80
C THR A 77 28.91 8.54 14.27
N THR A 78 27.94 7.91 13.61
CA THR A 78 27.73 7.88 12.14
C THR A 78 28.66 7.06 11.21
N GLY A 79 29.57 6.24 11.71
CA GLY A 79 30.39 5.35 10.87
C GLY A 79 29.76 3.96 10.68
N GLU A 80 29.80 3.40 9.47
CA GLU A 80 29.57 1.96 9.29
C GLU A 80 30.61 1.19 10.11
N ILE A 81 30.17 0.40 11.08
CA ILE A 81 31.09 -0.50 11.79
C ILE A 81 31.42 -1.63 10.80
N PRO A 82 32.70 -1.83 10.43
CA PRO A 82 33.06 -2.82 9.44
C PRO A 82 32.69 -4.22 9.93
N ALA A 83 31.82 -4.89 9.17
CA ALA A 83 31.57 -6.31 9.27
C ALA A 83 32.90 -7.06 9.13
N THR A 84 33.29 -7.83 10.15
CA THR A 84 34.48 -8.67 10.05
C THR A 84 34.03 -10.06 9.62
N THR A 85 34.41 -10.48 8.41
CA THR A 85 34.11 -11.83 7.94
C THR A 85 35.17 -12.78 8.52
N GLN A 86 34.78 -13.65 9.45
CA GLN A 86 35.64 -14.72 9.95
C GLN A 86 35.02 -16.06 9.57
N ASN A 87 35.75 -16.89 8.82
CA ASN A 87 35.27 -18.19 8.32
C ASN A 87 33.95 -18.14 7.52
N GLY A 88 33.72 -17.07 6.74
CA GLY A 88 32.51 -16.91 5.94
C GLY A 88 31.27 -16.50 6.75
N VAL A 89 31.41 -16.27 8.06
CA VAL A 89 30.38 -15.72 8.93
C VAL A 89 30.69 -14.24 9.13
N THR A 90 29.73 -13.38 8.77
CA THR A 90 29.80 -11.95 9.07
C THR A 90 29.53 -11.74 10.55
N LEU A 91 30.56 -11.39 11.32
CA LEU A 91 30.43 -11.02 12.73
C LEU A 91 30.09 -9.53 12.80
N CYS A 92 28.87 -9.23 13.22
CA CYS A 92 28.44 -7.88 13.51
C CYS A 92 28.68 -7.57 14.99
N ALA A 93 29.19 -6.38 15.31
CA ALA A 93 29.37 -5.92 16.69
C ALA A 93 28.05 -5.54 17.39
N VAL A 94 26.93 -5.59 16.66
CA VAL A 94 25.59 -5.25 17.14
C VAL A 94 24.75 -6.52 17.06
N GLU A 95 24.15 -6.90 18.19
CA GLU A 95 23.28 -8.08 18.30
C GLU A 95 21.99 -7.88 17.51
N ASP A 96 21.37 -6.70 17.64
CA ASP A 96 20.13 -6.32 16.94
C ASP A 96 20.24 -4.97 16.24
N THR A 97 19.65 -4.88 15.05
CA THR A 97 19.48 -3.62 14.31
C THR A 97 18.07 -3.10 14.52
N THR A 98 17.93 -1.84 14.94
CA THR A 98 16.64 -1.15 14.89
C THR A 98 16.33 -0.78 13.43
N VAL A 99 15.32 -1.41 12.83
CA VAL A 99 14.87 -1.15 11.48
C VAL A 99 13.71 -0.17 11.50
N VAL A 100 13.78 0.89 10.71
CA VAL A 100 12.70 1.87 10.51
C VAL A 100 12.21 1.79 9.08
N LEU A 101 10.90 1.65 8.86
CA LEU A 101 10.32 1.67 7.52
C LEU A 101 9.64 3.00 7.25
N SER A 102 10.03 3.68 6.18
CA SER A 102 9.45 4.98 5.82
C SER A 102 9.11 5.04 4.34
N ALA A 103 7.83 5.17 4.03
CA ALA A 103 7.34 5.44 2.70
C ALA A 103 7.12 6.96 2.50
N LEU A 104 7.63 7.45 1.38
CA LEU A 104 7.40 8.80 0.88
C LEU A 104 6.66 8.71 -0.45
N ASN A 105 5.77 9.65 -0.69
CA ASN A 105 5.10 9.84 -1.96
C ASN A 105 6.15 10.24 -3.01
N LYS A 106 6.22 9.52 -4.12
CA LYS A 106 7.28 9.73 -5.12
C LYS A 106 7.20 11.11 -5.78
N GLU A 107 6.01 11.66 -5.97
CA GLU A 107 5.81 12.94 -6.64
C GLU A 107 6.06 14.13 -5.71
N THR A 108 5.61 14.03 -4.46
CA THR A 108 5.63 15.15 -3.50
C THR A 108 6.73 15.05 -2.45
N SER A 109 7.38 13.89 -2.33
CA SER A 109 8.33 13.54 -1.26
C SER A 109 7.76 13.68 0.16
N ILE A 110 6.44 13.74 0.31
CA ILE A 110 5.73 13.79 1.60
C ILE A 110 5.51 12.37 2.09
N ALA A 111 5.61 12.13 3.40
CA ALA A 111 5.29 10.84 3.99
C ALA A 111 3.88 10.37 3.60
N THR A 112 3.76 9.15 3.05
CA THR A 112 2.46 8.64 2.61
C THR A 112 1.52 8.32 3.76
N GLY A 113 2.05 8.14 4.97
CA GLY A 113 1.30 7.62 6.11
C GLY A 113 1.00 6.13 5.97
N GLY A 114 0.03 5.62 6.72
CA GLY A 114 -0.41 4.24 6.63
C GLY A 114 0.43 3.24 7.42
N THR A 115 0.34 1.97 7.05
CA THR A 115 0.96 0.84 7.75
C THR A 115 1.53 -0.14 6.75
N HIS A 116 2.81 -0.47 6.88
CA HIS A 116 3.52 -1.40 6.02
C HIS A 116 3.48 -2.81 6.60
N ARG A 117 3.54 -3.83 5.74
CA ARG A 117 3.68 -5.23 6.15
C ARG A 117 5.07 -5.72 5.79
N TYR A 118 5.60 -6.66 6.56
CA TYR A 118 6.91 -7.23 6.27
C TYR A 118 7.03 -8.66 6.77
N LYS A 119 7.96 -9.41 6.17
CA LYS A 119 8.39 -10.75 6.62
C LYS A 119 9.90 -10.71 6.85
N ILE A 120 10.37 -11.39 7.88
CA ILE A 120 11.80 -11.62 8.15
C ILE A 120 12.08 -13.09 7.85
N ASN A 121 13.01 -13.39 6.93
CA ASN A 121 13.41 -14.76 6.58
C ASN A 121 12.25 -15.72 6.20
N GLY A 122 11.11 -15.18 5.76
CA GLY A 122 9.92 -15.96 5.41
C GLY A 122 8.95 -16.22 6.58
N ASP A 123 9.24 -15.70 7.78
CA ASP A 123 8.37 -15.77 8.95
C ASP A 123 6.99 -15.11 8.72
N PRO A 124 6.01 -15.34 9.62
CA PRO A 124 4.68 -14.74 9.50
C PRO A 124 4.71 -13.22 9.30
N VAL A 125 3.70 -12.70 8.60
CA VAL A 125 3.61 -11.28 8.28
C VAL A 125 3.49 -10.45 9.55
N LEU A 126 4.37 -9.46 9.68
CA LEU A 126 4.36 -8.44 10.71
C LEU A 126 4.00 -7.09 10.12
N THR A 127 3.73 -6.14 11.00
CA THR A 127 3.10 -4.86 10.65
C THR A 127 3.80 -3.72 11.36
N VAL A 128 4.03 -2.61 10.67
CA VAL A 128 4.64 -1.42 11.25
C VAL A 128 4.03 -0.17 10.64
N SER A 129 3.74 0.83 11.47
CA SER A 129 3.27 2.13 10.97
C SER A 129 4.34 2.78 10.10
N ASN A 130 3.95 3.67 9.19
CA ASN A 130 4.92 4.48 8.47
C ASN A 130 5.81 5.28 9.44
N ALA A 131 7.11 5.27 9.21
CA ALA A 131 8.18 5.76 10.10
C ALA A 131 8.25 5.07 11.48
N GLY A 132 7.54 3.95 11.65
CA GLY A 132 7.66 3.07 12.81
C GLY A 132 8.89 2.17 12.72
N SER A 133 9.23 1.54 13.84
CA SER A 133 10.44 0.73 13.97
C SER A 133 10.18 -0.65 14.57
N PHE A 134 11.03 -1.60 14.22
CA PHE A 134 11.13 -2.94 14.84
C PHE A 134 12.60 -3.35 14.95
N THR A 135 12.89 -4.47 15.62
CA THR A 135 14.24 -5.03 15.73
C THR A 135 14.38 -6.26 14.85
N ALA A 136 15.52 -6.38 14.17
CA ALA A 136 15.88 -7.55 13.38
C ALA A 136 17.39 -7.81 13.48
N SER A 137 17.80 -9.06 13.33
CA SER A 137 19.20 -9.43 13.43
C SER A 137 19.92 -9.05 12.14
N PRO A 138 21.18 -8.57 12.21
CA PRO A 138 21.97 -8.34 11.01
C PRO A 138 22.08 -9.58 10.10
N GLY A 139 21.93 -9.38 8.79
CA GLY A 139 21.93 -10.45 7.79
C GLY A 139 20.55 -11.02 7.48
N ASP A 140 19.53 -10.71 8.30
CA ASP A 140 18.15 -11.07 8.03
C ASP A 140 17.67 -10.51 6.69
N LYS A 141 16.95 -11.34 5.93
CA LYS A 141 16.28 -10.93 4.70
C LYS A 141 14.88 -10.44 5.02
N ILE A 142 14.57 -9.21 4.63
CA ILE A 142 13.27 -8.60 4.86
C ILE A 142 12.56 -8.42 3.52
N SER A 143 11.35 -8.98 3.39
CA SER A 143 10.41 -8.61 2.33
C SER A 143 9.42 -7.59 2.89
N ILE A 144 9.21 -6.47 2.21
CA ILE A 144 8.41 -5.32 2.69
C ILE A 144 7.33 -4.96 1.68
N LEU A 145 6.09 -4.84 2.16
CA LEU A 145 4.87 -4.51 1.43
C LEU A 145 4.52 -3.08 1.80
N TRP A 146 4.75 -2.18 0.85
CA TRP A 146 4.60 -0.76 1.06
C TRP A 146 3.18 -0.33 0.77
N MET A 147 2.45 -0.01 1.83
CA MET A 147 1.14 0.64 1.73
C MET A 147 1.32 2.15 1.48
N ASN A 148 0.57 2.68 0.53
CA ASN A 148 0.34 4.11 0.43
C ASN A 148 -0.73 4.49 1.46
N GLY A 149 -0.48 5.42 2.38
CA GLY A 149 -1.46 5.76 3.42
C GLY A 149 -2.73 6.44 2.92
N SER A 150 -2.85 6.73 1.62
CA SER A 150 -4.13 7.02 0.95
C SER A 150 -4.96 5.75 0.67
N GLU A 151 -4.44 4.56 0.95
CA GLU A 151 -5.19 3.30 0.98
C GLU A 151 -6.16 3.31 2.15
N THR A 152 -7.43 3.06 1.83
CA THR A 152 -8.51 2.93 2.82
C THR A 152 -8.62 1.51 3.36
N ASP A 153 -7.98 0.55 2.71
CA ASP A 153 -7.96 -0.86 3.09
C ASP A 153 -6.54 -1.28 3.49
N SER A 154 -6.42 -1.95 4.64
CA SER A 154 -5.15 -2.32 5.25
C SER A 154 -4.51 -3.59 4.67
N ASN A 155 -5.19 -4.23 3.71
CA ASN A 155 -4.76 -5.48 3.08
C ASN A 155 -4.21 -5.30 1.66
N TYR A 156 -4.22 -4.08 1.12
CA TYR A 156 -3.72 -3.79 -0.23
C TYR A 156 -2.51 -2.87 -0.22
N PHE A 157 -1.57 -3.20 -1.10
CA PHE A 157 -0.24 -2.62 -1.08
C PHE A 157 0.21 -2.18 -2.46
N SER A 158 0.95 -1.08 -2.49
CA SER A 158 1.34 -0.43 -3.74
C SER A 158 2.62 -1.03 -4.34
N GLU A 159 3.50 -1.60 -3.51
CA GLU A 159 4.80 -2.09 -3.96
C GLU A 159 5.41 -3.11 -2.98
N ILE A 160 6.23 -4.03 -3.51
CA ILE A 160 7.09 -4.94 -2.73
C ILE A 160 8.56 -4.53 -2.85
N SER A 161 9.34 -4.67 -1.77
CA SER A 161 10.81 -4.61 -1.81
C SER A 161 11.45 -5.72 -0.99
N ASN A 162 12.62 -6.17 -1.42
CA ASN A 162 13.43 -7.13 -0.67
C ASN A 162 14.73 -6.47 -0.24
N GLU A 163 15.02 -6.52 1.05
CA GLU A 163 16.15 -5.84 1.69
C GLU A 163 16.91 -6.81 2.59
N VAL A 164 18.13 -6.44 2.97
CA VAL A 164 18.94 -7.18 3.95
C VAL A 164 19.30 -6.24 5.10
N VAL A 165 19.12 -6.70 6.34
CA VAL A 165 19.45 -5.94 7.53
C VAL A 165 20.98 -5.77 7.62
N PRO A 166 21.51 -4.54 7.62
CA PRO A 166 22.95 -4.33 7.73
C PRO A 166 23.42 -4.49 9.18
N CYS A 167 24.72 -4.70 9.40
CA CYS A 167 25.34 -4.63 10.73
C CYS A 167 25.39 -3.19 11.27
N LYS A 168 24.26 -2.59 11.67
CA LYS A 168 24.21 -1.21 12.18
C LYS A 168 23.25 -1.11 13.37
N GLY A 169 23.49 -0.18 14.30
CA GLY A 169 22.56 0.03 15.42
C GLY A 169 21.16 0.44 14.98
N THR A 170 21.06 1.27 13.94
CA THR A 170 19.77 1.66 13.35
C THR A 170 19.89 1.76 11.82
N LYS A 171 18.88 1.24 11.12
CA LYS A 171 18.74 1.35 9.67
C LYS A 171 17.34 1.80 9.29
N THR A 172 17.25 2.92 8.59
CA THR A 172 16.03 3.32 7.90
C THR A 172 16.05 2.79 6.48
N PHE A 173 15.01 2.05 6.10
CA PHE A 173 14.65 1.77 4.73
C PHE A 173 13.60 2.80 4.31
N THR A 174 13.98 3.63 3.34
CA THR A 174 13.08 4.64 2.77
C THR A 174 12.70 4.25 1.36
N LYS A 175 11.41 4.25 1.07
CA LYS A 175 10.88 3.93 -0.27
C LYS A 175 10.06 5.09 -0.80
N ASN A 176 10.38 5.54 -2.01
CA ASN A 176 9.53 6.47 -2.75
C ASN A 176 8.47 5.64 -3.48
N ILE A 177 7.27 5.58 -2.91
CA ILE A 177 6.15 4.86 -3.48
C ILE A 177 5.28 5.79 -4.31
N TYR A 178 4.77 5.24 -5.41
CA TYR A 178 3.89 5.96 -6.29
C TYR A 178 2.54 6.23 -5.65
N SER A 179 1.98 7.40 -5.97
CA SER A 179 0.58 7.68 -5.69
C SER A 179 -0.30 6.68 -6.41
N ASN A 180 -1.42 6.35 -5.78
CA ASN A 180 -2.39 5.52 -6.43
C ASN A 180 -3.02 6.34 -7.58
N GLY A 181 -2.80 5.92 -8.83
CA GLY A 181 -3.14 6.73 -10.01
C GLY A 181 -4.47 6.39 -10.67
N THR A 182 -5.09 7.37 -11.31
CA THR A 182 -6.36 7.21 -12.04
C THR A 182 -6.14 6.58 -13.42
N VAL A 183 -6.93 5.57 -13.74
CA VAL A 183 -7.08 5.04 -15.10
C VAL A 183 -8.35 5.64 -15.72
N THR A 184 -8.32 5.98 -16.99
CA THR A 184 -9.47 6.41 -17.79
C THR A 184 -9.58 5.50 -19.01
N PHE A 185 -10.78 5.03 -19.31
CA PHE A 185 -11.08 4.24 -20.50
C PHE A 185 -12.01 5.09 -21.37
N GLU A 186 -11.58 5.34 -22.59
CA GLU A 186 -12.23 6.17 -23.58
C GLU A 186 -12.56 5.30 -24.79
N VAL A 187 -13.77 5.46 -25.31
CA VAL A 187 -14.24 4.80 -26.53
C VAL A 187 -14.61 5.88 -27.52
N PHE A 188 -14.18 5.74 -28.77
CA PHE A 188 -14.43 6.69 -29.84
C PHE A 188 -15.38 6.07 -30.86
N ASN A 189 -16.32 6.86 -31.36
CA ASN A 189 -17.22 6.45 -32.44
C ASN A 189 -16.48 6.38 -33.79
N GLU A 190 -17.16 5.98 -34.86
CA GLU A 190 -16.55 5.89 -36.20
C GLU A 190 -16.00 7.24 -36.74
N GLU A 191 -16.54 8.38 -36.29
CA GLU A 191 -16.00 9.71 -36.61
C GLU A 191 -14.82 10.14 -35.70
N ASN A 192 -14.36 9.26 -34.82
CA ASN A 192 -13.28 9.49 -33.86
C ASN A 192 -13.61 10.57 -32.81
N ASP A 193 -14.89 10.76 -32.52
CA ASP A 193 -15.40 11.55 -31.41
C ASP A 193 -15.55 10.67 -30.15
N LEU A 194 -15.24 11.23 -28.98
CA LEU A 194 -15.33 10.51 -27.71
C LEU A 194 -16.80 10.24 -27.34
N ILE A 195 -17.18 8.96 -27.28
CA ILE A 195 -18.50 8.55 -26.78
C ILE A 195 -18.60 8.95 -25.31
N SER A 196 -19.57 9.81 -24.99
CA SER A 196 -19.73 10.32 -23.64
C SER A 196 -21.18 10.67 -23.30
N GLY A 197 -21.82 9.77 -22.54
CA GLY A 197 -23.18 9.96 -22.03
C GLY A 197 -24.16 10.25 -23.16
N ASN A 198 -25.00 11.28 -23.00
CA ASN A 198 -26.12 11.54 -23.92
C ASN A 198 -25.76 12.49 -25.09
N THR A 199 -24.49 12.84 -25.29
CA THR A 199 -24.11 13.93 -26.21
C THR A 199 -23.52 13.43 -27.52
N ILE A 200 -22.74 12.36 -27.45
CA ILE A 200 -22.07 11.72 -28.58
C ILE A 200 -22.22 10.22 -28.33
N ASN A 201 -22.93 9.55 -29.24
CA ASN A 201 -23.28 8.14 -29.21
C ASN A 201 -22.80 7.47 -30.51
N GLU A 202 -22.80 6.14 -30.50
CA GLU A 202 -22.65 5.34 -31.71
C GLU A 202 -24.03 4.95 -32.23
N THR A 203 -24.27 4.96 -33.54
CA THR A 203 -25.57 4.54 -34.10
C THR A 203 -25.40 3.16 -34.71
N VAL A 204 -26.11 2.16 -34.21
CA VAL A 204 -26.01 0.79 -34.73
C VAL A 204 -27.37 0.23 -35.12
N SER A 205 -27.43 -0.35 -36.31
CA SER A 205 -28.60 -1.05 -36.83
C SER A 205 -28.55 -2.53 -36.45
N ASN A 206 -29.69 -3.22 -36.62
CA ASN A 206 -29.75 -4.66 -36.40
C ASN A 206 -28.82 -5.41 -37.36
N GLY A 207 -28.03 -6.34 -36.83
CA GLY A 207 -27.03 -7.09 -37.62
C GLY A 207 -25.81 -6.27 -38.02
N ASP A 208 -25.66 -5.03 -37.53
CA ASP A 208 -24.44 -4.26 -37.75
C ASP A 208 -23.30 -4.80 -36.88
N VAL A 209 -22.10 -4.72 -37.45
CA VAL A 209 -20.85 -5.04 -36.78
C VAL A 209 -19.98 -3.80 -36.81
N VAL A 210 -19.59 -3.31 -35.64
CA VAL A 210 -18.80 -2.07 -35.51
C VAL A 210 -17.51 -2.30 -34.74
N ASP A 211 -16.45 -1.63 -35.18
CA ASP A 211 -15.15 -1.61 -34.53
C ASP A 211 -14.86 -0.19 -34.02
N LEU A 212 -14.93 -0.01 -32.70
CA LEU A 212 -14.72 1.28 -32.06
C LEU A 212 -13.31 1.40 -31.52
N ASP A 213 -12.66 2.54 -31.73
CA ASP A 213 -11.34 2.79 -31.17
C ASP A 213 -11.42 2.96 -29.65
N VAL A 214 -10.52 2.28 -28.94
CA VAL A 214 -10.42 2.32 -27.48
C VAL A 214 -9.09 2.89 -27.06
N LYS A 215 -9.12 3.73 -26.02
CA LYS A 215 -7.92 4.28 -25.39
C LYS A 215 -8.00 4.18 -23.88
N ILE A 216 -7.02 3.49 -23.29
CA ILE A 216 -6.79 3.49 -21.85
C ILE A 216 -5.68 4.48 -21.53
N LYS A 217 -5.99 5.47 -20.69
CA LYS A 217 -5.06 6.48 -20.20
C LYS A 217 -4.82 6.32 -18.71
N THR A 218 -3.64 6.73 -18.28
CA THR A 218 -3.28 6.86 -16.87
C THR A 218 -2.90 8.30 -16.59
N GLN A 219 -3.47 8.88 -15.53
CA GLN A 219 -3.14 10.24 -15.11
C GLN A 219 -1.89 10.28 -14.22
N TYR A 220 -1.64 9.22 -13.46
CA TYR A 220 -0.46 9.07 -12.63
C TYR A 220 0.15 7.69 -12.86
N GLN A 221 1.37 7.50 -12.36
CA GLN A 221 2.11 6.26 -12.48
C GLN A 221 1.88 5.42 -11.21
N LYS A 222 1.66 4.11 -11.34
CA LYS A 222 1.76 3.13 -10.24
C LYS A 222 3.20 2.57 -10.17
N ALA A 223 3.61 2.06 -9.02
CA ALA A 223 4.90 1.39 -8.86
C ALA A 223 4.96 0.08 -9.65
N GLN A 224 3.84 -0.64 -9.62
CA GLN A 224 3.57 -1.76 -10.50
C GLN A 224 2.98 -1.28 -11.83
N GLU A 225 3.20 -2.07 -12.88
CA GLU A 225 2.54 -1.85 -14.16
C GLU A 225 1.02 -1.91 -13.98
N TYR A 226 0.31 -0.98 -14.62
CA TYR A 226 -1.13 -1.04 -14.72
C TYR A 226 -1.51 -2.25 -15.56
N GLY A 227 -2.38 -3.08 -15.03
CA GLY A 227 -2.99 -4.21 -15.72
C GLY A 227 -4.18 -4.66 -14.90
N GLY A 228 -4.88 -5.68 -15.36
CA GLY A 228 -6.02 -6.23 -14.63
C GLY A 228 -7.06 -6.76 -15.56
N ILE A 229 -8.34 -6.50 -15.26
CA ILE A 229 -9.48 -7.06 -15.99
C ILE A 229 -10.49 -5.94 -16.29
N ILE A 230 -10.96 -5.87 -17.53
CA ILE A 230 -12.16 -5.10 -17.89
C ILE A 230 -13.31 -6.08 -18.06
N VAL A 231 -14.41 -5.84 -17.34
CA VAL A 231 -15.66 -6.56 -17.47
C VAL A 231 -16.63 -5.69 -18.26
N PHE A 232 -17.13 -6.19 -19.38
CA PHE A 232 -18.28 -5.64 -20.08
C PHE A 232 -19.55 -6.35 -19.64
N GLU A 233 -20.61 -5.58 -19.47
CA GLU A 233 -21.95 -6.02 -19.15
C GLU A 233 -22.90 -5.44 -20.20
N TYR A 234 -23.68 -6.31 -20.84
CA TYR A 234 -24.58 -5.93 -21.93
C TYR A 234 -25.79 -6.87 -22.02
N ALA A 235 -26.86 -6.42 -22.69
CA ALA A 235 -28.05 -7.24 -22.89
C ALA A 235 -27.85 -8.21 -24.07
N SER A 236 -27.84 -9.52 -23.81
CA SER A 236 -27.63 -10.54 -24.85
C SER A 236 -28.81 -10.70 -25.82
N ALA A 237 -29.92 -10.01 -25.57
CA ALA A 237 -31.05 -9.94 -26.50
C ALA A 237 -30.89 -8.82 -27.54
N MET A 238 -29.86 -7.97 -27.38
CA MET A 238 -29.60 -6.80 -28.21
C MET A 238 -28.24 -6.89 -28.90
N LEU A 239 -27.24 -7.48 -28.21
CA LEU A 239 -25.90 -7.70 -28.74
C LEU A 239 -25.54 -9.18 -28.64
N ASP A 240 -24.98 -9.72 -29.72
CA ASP A 240 -24.49 -11.10 -29.80
C ASP A 240 -23.14 -11.24 -29.09
N ASP A 241 -22.19 -10.33 -29.37
CA ASP A 241 -20.89 -10.34 -28.72
C ASP A 241 -20.27 -8.95 -28.56
N VAL A 242 -19.39 -8.86 -27.57
CA VAL A 242 -18.57 -7.67 -27.30
C VAL A 242 -17.15 -8.15 -27.05
N VAL A 243 -16.24 -7.78 -27.95
CA VAL A 243 -14.84 -8.23 -27.94
C VAL A 243 -13.89 -7.06 -27.85
N LEU A 244 -13.12 -7.02 -26.76
CA LEU A 244 -12.08 -6.01 -26.56
C LEU A 244 -10.72 -6.56 -27.00
N ASN A 245 -10.09 -5.87 -27.94
CA ASN A 245 -8.75 -6.19 -28.41
C ASN A 245 -7.74 -5.11 -27.97
N LEU A 246 -7.05 -5.38 -26.87
CA LEU A 246 -5.96 -4.56 -26.33
C LEU A 246 -4.61 -5.31 -26.29
N GLY A 247 -4.51 -6.46 -26.96
CA GLY A 247 -3.38 -7.39 -26.80
C GLY A 247 -3.46 -8.31 -25.58
N GLY A 248 -4.59 -8.30 -24.85
CA GLY A 248 -4.90 -9.25 -23.80
C GLY A 248 -5.78 -10.41 -24.28
N ASN A 249 -6.12 -11.33 -23.37
CA ASN A 249 -6.97 -12.48 -23.64
C ASN A 249 -8.34 -12.35 -22.94
N LYS A 250 -9.34 -13.05 -23.46
CA LYS A 250 -10.58 -13.31 -22.73
C LYS A 250 -10.27 -14.09 -21.46
N VAL A 251 -10.83 -13.66 -20.35
CA VAL A 251 -10.66 -14.26 -19.02
C VAL A 251 -12.02 -14.50 -18.38
N SER A 252 -12.03 -15.23 -17.26
CA SER A 252 -13.24 -15.37 -16.45
C SER A 252 -13.61 -14.03 -15.81
N THR A 253 -14.90 -13.74 -15.72
CA THR A 253 -15.42 -12.63 -14.93
C THR A 253 -15.08 -12.87 -13.45
N PRO A 254 -14.55 -11.88 -12.71
CA PRO A 254 -14.27 -12.02 -11.28
C PRO A 254 -15.52 -12.42 -10.49
N GLU A 255 -15.38 -13.30 -9.49
CA GLU A 255 -16.54 -13.91 -8.81
C GLU A 255 -17.36 -12.91 -7.97
N TYR A 256 -16.74 -11.84 -7.48
CA TYR A 256 -17.42 -10.75 -6.79
C TYR A 256 -18.18 -9.80 -7.73
N TYR A 257 -18.02 -9.94 -9.05
CA TYR A 257 -18.71 -9.08 -9.99
C TYR A 257 -20.21 -9.39 -9.94
N HIS A 258 -21.02 -8.34 -9.79
CA HIS A 258 -22.46 -8.45 -9.82
C HIS A 258 -22.99 -7.67 -11.01
N VAL A 259 -23.77 -8.36 -11.85
CA VAL A 259 -24.54 -7.70 -12.91
C VAL A 259 -25.50 -6.71 -12.28
N ASN A 260 -25.51 -5.49 -12.80
CA ASN A 260 -26.42 -4.42 -12.41
C ASN A 260 -27.87 -4.78 -12.74
N ASN A 261 -28.09 -5.55 -13.82
CA ASN A 261 -29.40 -6.03 -14.22
C ASN A 261 -29.37 -7.52 -14.59
N GLY A 262 -30.28 -8.31 -14.03
CA GLY A 262 -30.33 -9.77 -14.22
C GLY A 262 -30.62 -10.24 -15.66
N SER A 263 -30.99 -9.34 -16.57
CA SER A 263 -31.13 -9.61 -18.01
C SER A 263 -29.83 -9.38 -18.81
N GLN A 264 -28.75 -8.95 -18.16
CA GLN A 264 -27.47 -8.71 -18.80
C GLN A 264 -26.52 -9.91 -18.64
N THR A 265 -25.63 -10.06 -19.61
CA THR A 265 -24.53 -11.03 -19.60
C THR A 265 -23.19 -10.30 -19.45
N THR A 266 -22.13 -11.03 -19.13
CA THR A 266 -20.78 -10.46 -18.96
C THR A 266 -19.72 -11.09 -19.86
N ARG A 267 -18.74 -10.26 -20.25
CA ARG A 267 -17.51 -10.67 -20.92
C ARG A 267 -16.34 -9.97 -20.24
N ALA A 268 -15.30 -10.72 -19.86
CA ALA A 268 -14.13 -10.16 -19.22
C ALA A 268 -12.87 -10.36 -20.08
N TYR A 269 -12.04 -9.33 -20.13
CA TYR A 269 -10.79 -9.32 -20.88
C TYR A 269 -9.64 -8.83 -20.00
N SER A 270 -8.51 -9.52 -20.05
CA SER A 270 -7.30 -9.06 -19.37
C SER A 270 -6.77 -7.81 -20.06
N VAL A 271 -6.34 -6.81 -19.28
CA VAL A 271 -5.59 -5.67 -19.80
C VAL A 271 -4.10 -5.97 -19.62
N PRO A 272 -3.29 -5.98 -20.70
CA PRO A 272 -1.86 -6.18 -20.60
C PRO A 272 -1.22 -5.15 -19.67
N ALA A 273 -0.07 -5.51 -19.12
CA ALA A 273 0.66 -4.62 -18.24
C ALA A 273 1.21 -3.41 -19.02
N PHE A 274 0.98 -2.19 -18.53
CA PHE A 274 1.45 -0.94 -19.11
C PHE A 274 1.93 0.03 -18.03
N PHE A 275 2.92 0.87 -18.37
CA PHE A 275 3.62 1.69 -17.38
C PHE A 275 3.60 3.18 -17.71
N GLY A 276 3.60 4.00 -16.66
CA GLY A 276 3.66 5.46 -16.78
C GLY A 276 2.38 6.06 -17.34
N THR A 277 2.51 7.10 -18.16
CA THR A 277 1.42 7.83 -18.85
C THR A 277 1.19 7.31 -20.28
N THR A 278 1.66 6.10 -20.56
CA THR A 278 1.53 5.47 -21.87
C THR A 278 0.05 5.13 -22.10
N ASN A 279 -0.47 5.50 -23.27
CA ASN A 279 -1.81 5.12 -23.64
C ASN A 279 -1.80 3.69 -24.18
N VAL A 280 -2.69 2.83 -23.69
CA VAL A 280 -2.98 1.56 -24.35
C VAL A 280 -4.06 1.83 -25.39
N LEU A 281 -3.79 1.48 -26.64
CA LEU A 281 -4.73 1.61 -27.74
C LEU A 281 -5.25 0.22 -28.10
N GLY A 282 -6.52 0.14 -28.48
CA GLY A 282 -7.13 -1.09 -28.93
C GLY A 282 -8.43 -0.82 -29.66
N THR A 283 -9.16 -1.89 -29.94
CA THR A 283 -10.47 -1.82 -30.59
C THR A 283 -11.50 -2.57 -29.76
N LEU A 284 -12.73 -2.07 -29.75
CA LEU A 284 -13.90 -2.73 -29.21
C LEU A 284 -14.79 -3.13 -30.38
N HIS A 285 -14.83 -4.43 -30.65
CA HIS A 285 -15.69 -5.04 -31.65
C HIS A 285 -17.05 -5.35 -31.03
N ILE A 286 -18.12 -4.87 -31.65
CA ILE A 286 -19.49 -5.06 -31.19
C ILE A 286 -20.29 -5.69 -32.33
N ASP A 287 -20.97 -6.79 -32.02
CA ASP A 287 -21.84 -7.53 -32.94
C ASP A 287 -23.29 -7.40 -32.45
N VAL A 288 -24.13 -6.74 -33.24
CA VAL A 288 -25.53 -6.44 -32.89
C VAL A 288 -26.43 -7.57 -33.36
N ASP A 289 -27.30 -8.06 -32.47
CA ASP A 289 -28.17 -9.21 -32.76
C ASP A 289 -29.10 -8.94 -33.96
N ASP A 290 -29.12 -9.88 -34.91
CA ASP A 290 -29.91 -9.84 -36.15
C ASP A 290 -31.43 -9.74 -35.91
N SER A 291 -31.89 -10.20 -34.74
CA SER A 291 -33.30 -10.30 -34.34
C SER A 291 -33.77 -9.17 -33.43
N ARG A 292 -32.91 -8.15 -33.19
CA ARG A 292 -33.24 -6.97 -32.38
C ARG A 292 -34.60 -6.40 -32.75
N ASP A 293 -35.55 -6.45 -31.83
CA ASP A 293 -36.85 -5.79 -31.99
C ASP A 293 -36.62 -4.30 -31.69
N PRO A 294 -36.85 -3.36 -32.64
CA PRO A 294 -36.64 -1.93 -32.40
C PRO A 294 -37.74 -1.41 -31.46
N THR A 295 -37.68 -1.79 -30.19
CA THR A 295 -38.59 -1.27 -29.19
C THR A 295 -38.12 0.14 -28.85
N GLY A 296 -38.96 1.14 -29.11
CA GLY A 296 -38.67 2.57 -28.91
C GLY A 296 -38.53 3.01 -27.45
N VAL A 297 -37.80 2.25 -26.63
CA VAL A 297 -37.40 2.55 -25.25
C VAL A 297 -35.86 2.46 -25.21
N PRO A 298 -35.19 3.45 -24.62
CA PRO A 298 -33.96 3.99 -25.17
C PRO A 298 -32.71 3.22 -24.76
N THR A 299 -31.70 3.34 -25.61
CA THR A 299 -30.28 3.12 -25.36
C THR A 299 -29.88 1.70 -24.97
N ASP A 300 -29.35 0.96 -25.94
CA ASP A 300 -28.49 -0.17 -25.62
C ASP A 300 -27.27 0.39 -24.89
N VAL A 301 -27.03 -0.16 -23.69
CA VAL A 301 -25.93 0.27 -22.84
C VAL A 301 -24.99 -0.90 -22.67
N ILE A 302 -23.79 -0.78 -23.22
CA ILE A 302 -22.66 -1.60 -22.76
C ILE A 302 -22.07 -0.89 -21.54
N ASN A 303 -22.34 -1.45 -20.37
CA ASN A 303 -21.63 -1.06 -19.16
C ASN A 303 -20.25 -1.71 -19.19
N TRP A 304 -19.23 -1.01 -18.73
CA TRP A 304 -17.93 -1.61 -18.52
C TRP A 304 -17.38 -1.24 -17.16
N THR A 305 -16.55 -2.12 -16.61
CA THR A 305 -15.92 -1.94 -15.32
C THR A 305 -14.49 -2.43 -15.37
N TYR A 306 -13.53 -1.52 -15.18
CA TYR A 306 -12.12 -1.87 -15.05
C TYR A 306 -11.77 -2.18 -13.60
N TYR A 307 -11.03 -3.27 -13.37
CA TYR A 307 -10.41 -3.64 -12.10
C TYR A 307 -8.89 -3.69 -12.28
N SER A 308 -8.15 -2.89 -11.52
CA SER A 308 -6.70 -2.94 -11.52
C SER A 308 -6.16 -4.09 -10.68
N ASN A 309 -5.06 -4.70 -11.12
CA ASN A 309 -4.27 -5.58 -10.26
C ASN A 309 -3.68 -4.79 -9.09
N ASP A 310 -3.71 -5.37 -7.90
CA ASP A 310 -3.07 -4.86 -6.69
C ASP A 310 -2.44 -6.01 -5.88
N TYR A 311 -1.37 -5.72 -5.14
CA TYR A 311 -0.75 -6.71 -4.26
C TYR A 311 -1.61 -6.94 -3.04
N PHE A 312 -1.89 -8.20 -2.75
CA PHE A 312 -2.57 -8.64 -1.55
C PHE A 312 -1.78 -9.75 -0.85
N ILE A 313 -2.15 -10.04 0.39
CA ILE A 313 -1.59 -11.13 1.17
C ILE A 313 -2.54 -12.31 1.03
N ASN A 314 -2.08 -13.38 0.39
CA ASN A 314 -2.86 -14.61 0.27
C ASN A 314 -2.65 -15.45 1.54
N GLU A 315 -3.64 -15.47 2.42
CA GLU A 315 -3.60 -16.17 3.71
C GLU A 315 -3.58 -17.70 3.53
N ASP A 316 -4.24 -18.21 2.50
CA ASP A 316 -4.33 -19.64 2.15
C ASP A 316 -2.99 -20.25 1.71
N THR A 317 -2.09 -19.45 1.13
CA THR A 317 -0.76 -19.89 0.67
C THR A 317 0.35 -19.56 1.68
N GLY A 318 0.01 -19.40 2.96
CA GLY A 318 0.97 -19.08 4.01
C GLY A 318 1.36 -17.60 4.01
N ALA A 319 0.38 -16.73 3.79
CA ALA A 319 0.53 -15.29 3.68
C ALA A 319 1.47 -14.89 2.51
N SER A 320 1.39 -15.59 1.39
CA SER A 320 2.23 -15.29 0.21
C SER A 320 1.79 -13.95 -0.42
N TRP A 321 2.67 -13.37 -1.22
CA TRP A 321 2.48 -12.02 -1.76
C TRP A 321 2.02 -12.20 -3.20
N GLU A 322 0.74 -11.93 -3.45
CA GLU A 322 0.13 -12.21 -4.75
C GLU A 322 -0.38 -10.92 -5.39
N LEU A 323 -0.48 -10.95 -6.72
CA LEU A 323 -0.94 -9.83 -7.54
C LEU A 323 -2.18 -10.27 -8.29
N GLY A 324 -3.29 -9.56 -8.12
CA GLY A 324 -4.54 -9.89 -8.81
C GLY A 324 -5.62 -8.84 -8.59
N VAL A 325 -6.76 -9.03 -9.26
CA VAL A 325 -7.99 -8.23 -9.06
C VAL A 325 -8.92 -8.83 -7.98
N GLN A 326 -8.68 -10.09 -7.62
CA GLN A 326 -9.45 -10.91 -6.69
C GLN A 326 -8.47 -11.62 -5.76
N ASP A 327 -8.81 -11.69 -4.47
CA ASP A 327 -8.08 -12.51 -3.49
C ASP A 327 -8.67 -13.91 -3.36
N GLU A 328 -8.10 -14.73 -2.47
CA GLU A 328 -8.52 -16.11 -2.21
C GLU A 328 -9.95 -16.25 -1.68
N ASP A 329 -10.48 -15.21 -1.02
CA ASP A 329 -11.83 -15.19 -0.44
C ASP A 329 -12.87 -14.65 -1.43
N SER A 330 -12.48 -14.50 -2.69
CA SER A 330 -13.27 -13.85 -3.71
C SER A 330 -13.65 -12.42 -3.36
N ALA A 331 -12.89 -11.77 -2.48
CA ALA A 331 -13.03 -10.35 -2.24
C ALA A 331 -12.25 -9.56 -3.30
N GLN A 332 -12.78 -8.40 -3.64
CA GLN A 332 -12.14 -7.49 -4.58
C GLN A 332 -10.88 -6.90 -3.96
N THR A 333 -9.74 -6.99 -4.65
CA THR A 333 -8.44 -6.50 -4.15
C THR A 333 -8.28 -4.96 -4.13
N LYS A 334 -9.35 -4.20 -4.44
CA LYS A 334 -9.50 -2.71 -4.52
C LYS A 334 -8.27 -1.88 -4.96
N LYS A 335 -8.41 -0.96 -5.93
CA LYS A 335 -8.97 0.39 -5.66
C LYS A 335 -9.66 1.08 -6.85
N TYR A 336 -9.34 0.72 -8.08
CA TYR A 336 -9.87 1.42 -9.25
C TYR A 336 -10.98 0.60 -9.88
N THR A 337 -12.20 1.11 -9.70
CA THR A 337 -13.39 0.68 -10.44
C THR A 337 -13.79 1.87 -11.28
N LEU A 338 -13.47 1.82 -12.56
CA LEU A 338 -13.95 2.82 -13.52
C LEU A 338 -15.17 2.24 -14.21
N ILE A 339 -16.29 2.93 -14.10
CA ILE A 339 -17.56 2.52 -14.69
C ILE A 339 -17.90 3.50 -15.80
N GLY A 340 -18.27 2.98 -16.95
CA GLY A 340 -18.80 3.77 -18.05
C GLY A 340 -19.89 3.03 -18.79
N ALA A 341 -20.58 3.75 -19.65
CA ALA A 341 -21.66 3.27 -20.50
C ALA A 341 -21.37 3.72 -21.94
N ILE A 342 -21.48 2.79 -22.89
CA ILE A 342 -21.55 3.10 -24.31
C ILE A 342 -23.02 3.03 -24.68
N THR A 343 -23.57 4.17 -25.07
CA THR A 343 -24.96 4.30 -25.48
C THR A 343 -25.06 4.25 -27.00
N PHE A 344 -25.98 3.41 -27.48
CA PHE A 344 -26.32 3.33 -28.89
C PHE A 344 -27.67 3.97 -29.19
N ASP A 345 -27.73 4.70 -30.30
CA ASP A 345 -28.98 5.24 -30.87
C ASP A 345 -29.56 4.34 -31.97
#